data_AF-A0A1X7U2X6-F1
#
_entry.id   AF-A0A1X7U2X6-F1
#
_cell.length_a   1.000
_cell.length_b   1.000
_cell.length_c   1.000
_cell.angle_alpha   90.00
_cell.angle_beta   90.00
_cell.angle_gamma   90.00
#
_symmetry.space_group_name_H-M   'P 1'
#
loop_
_entity.id
_entity.type
_entity.pdbx_description
1 polymer ?
#
loop_
_entity_poly.entity_id
_entity_poly.type
_entity_poly.pdbx_seq_one_letter_code
_entity_poly.pdbx_strand_id
1 'polypeptide(L)' 'MREYLELGHAEPVPISDVDKHVSEVFYLPMHIVYKSSSTTIKVRAVFDASAKSSTGISFNDTLLVGPTVDS' A
#
# COMPACT_ATOMS: atom_id res chain seq x y z
N MET A 1 -10.60 0.37 -8.78
CA MET A 1 -9.34 0.69 -9.48
C MET A 1 -9.46 1.87 -10.42
N ARG A 2 -10.42 1.95 -11.35
CA ARG A 2 -10.57 3.15 -12.21
C ARG A 2 -10.71 4.46 -11.42
N GLU A 3 -11.69 4.52 -10.51
CA GLU A 3 -11.87 5.66 -9.60
C GLU A 3 -10.59 5.99 -8.80
N TYR A 4 -9.85 4.98 -8.35
CA TYR A 4 -8.61 5.16 -7.59
C TYR A 4 -7.51 5.85 -8.42
N LEU A 5 -7.43 5.54 -9.72
CA LEU A 5 -6.52 6.21 -10.67
C LEU A 5 -7.04 7.60 -11.06
N GLU A 6 -8.35 7.74 -11.29
CA GLU A 6 -8.99 9.03 -11.65
C GLU A 6 -8.87 10.07 -10.53
N LEU A 7 -8.90 9.63 -9.27
CA LEU A 7 -8.64 10.47 -8.09
C LEU A 7 -7.15 10.74 -7.85
N GLY A 8 -6.25 10.20 -8.67
CA GLY A 8 -4.80 10.38 -8.54
C GLY A 8 -4.18 9.67 -7.33
N HIS A 9 -4.84 8.65 -6.78
CA HIS A 9 -4.30 7.88 -5.64
C HIS A 9 -3.25 6.85 -6.06
N ALA A 10 -3.12 6.57 -7.37
CA ALA A 10 -2.05 5.78 -7.96
C ALA A 10 -1.85 6.18 -9.43
N GLU A 11 -0.71 5.77 -9.97
CA GLU A 11 -0.36 5.91 -11.38
C GLU A 11 0.13 4.57 -11.95
N PRO A 12 0.06 4.37 -13.28
CA PRO A 12 0.69 3.22 -13.92
C PRO A 12 2.20 3.23 -13.69
N VAL A 13 2.78 2.06 -13.44
CA VAL A 13 4.23 1.91 -13.35
C VAL A 13 4.86 2.34 -14.67
N PRO A 14 5.90 3.21 -14.67
CA PRO A 14 6.60 3.59 -15.89
C PRO A 14 7.15 2.37 -16.62
N ILE A 15 7.14 2.37 -17.95
CA ILE A 15 7.59 1.24 -18.77
C ILE A 15 9.06 0.87 -18.46
N SER A 16 9.90 1.87 -18.15
CA SER A 16 11.29 1.68 -17.73
C SER A 16 11.45 0.85 -16.45
N ASP A 17 10.39 0.75 -15.66
CA ASP A 17 10.42 0.22 -14.29
C ASP A 17 9.70 -1.12 -14.17
N VAL A 18 9.00 -1.57 -15.22
CA VAL A 18 8.21 -2.81 -15.23
C VAL A 18 9.07 -4.06 -15.01
N ASP A 19 10.29 -4.06 -15.56
CA ASP A 19 11.22 -5.20 -15.52
C ASP A 19 12.39 -4.98 -14.54
N LYS A 20 12.23 -4.09 -13.55
CA LYS A 20 13.23 -3.90 -12.50
C LYS A 20 13.48 -5.19 -11.73
N HIS A 21 14.72 -5.36 -11.28
CA HIS A 21 15.09 -6.55 -10.51
C HIS A 21 14.28 -6.61 -9.20
N VAL A 22 13.92 -7.80 -8.74
CA VAL A 22 13.09 -7.98 -7.52
C VAL A 22 13.70 -7.34 -6.26
N SER A 23 15.01 -7.10 -6.24
CA SER A 23 15.68 -6.38 -5.14
C SER A 23 15.44 -4.87 -5.16
N GLU A 24 15.01 -4.31 -6.28
CA GLU A 24 14.75 -2.87 -6.48
C GLU A 24 13.25 -2.54 -6.40
N VAL A 25 12.40 -3.56 -6.26
CA VAL A 25 10.96 -3.42 -6.24
C VAL A 25 10.42 -3.95 -4.93
N PHE A 26 9.49 -3.20 -4.34
CA PHE A 26 8.77 -3.62 -3.14
C PHE A 26 7.27 -3.60 -3.40
N TYR A 27 6.59 -4.67 -3.00
CA TYR A 27 5.14 -4.78 -3.14
C TYR A 27 4.49 -4.89 -1.77
N LEU A 28 3.43 -4.12 -1.56
CA LEU A 28 2.60 -4.22 -0.37
C LEU A 28 1.41 -5.15 -0.64
N PRO A 29 1.18 -6.17 0.20
CA PRO A 29 -0.03 -6.98 0.11
C PRO A 29 -1.28 -6.11 0.22
N MET A 30 -2.20 -6.26 -0.73
CA MET A 30 -3.48 -5.54 -0.73
C MET A 30 -4.59 -6.45 -0.20
N HIS A 31 -5.29 -5.99 0.83
CA HIS A 31 -6.45 -6.65 1.41
C HIS A 31 -7.70 -5.79 1.29
N ILE A 32 -8.82 -6.39 0.89
CA ILE A 32 -10.09 -5.69 0.69
C ILE A 32 -11.01 -5.90 1.89
N VAL A 33 -11.38 -4.82 2.57
CA VAL A 33 -12.26 -4.84 3.74
C VAL A 33 -13.66 -4.35 3.37
N TYR A 34 -14.67 -5.17 3.67
CA TYR A 34 -16.07 -4.86 3.47
C TYR A 34 -16.71 -4.38 4.78
N LYS A 35 -17.45 -3.27 4.74
CA LYS A 35 -18.30 -2.84 5.86
C LYS A 35 -19.74 -3.28 5.61
N SER A 36 -20.19 -4.30 6.32
CA SER A 36 -21.52 -4.92 6.16
C SER A 36 -22.71 -4.05 6.60
N SER A 37 -22.48 -2.92 7.28
CA SER A 37 -23.52 -2.13 7.94
C SER A 37 -24.07 -0.95 7.11
N SER A 38 -23.92 -0.93 5.79
CA SER A 38 -24.33 0.21 4.95
C SER A 38 -25.11 -0.23 3.73
N THR A 39 -26.15 0.55 3.38
CA THR A 39 -26.96 0.41 2.16
C THR A 39 -26.14 0.58 0.88
N THR A 40 -24.93 1.14 0.98
CA THR A 40 -23.92 1.18 -0.08
C THR A 40 -22.72 0.34 0.35
N ILE A 41 -22.25 -0.59 -0.50
CA ILE A 41 -21.06 -1.39 -0.21
C ILE A 41 -19.83 -0.47 -0.29
N LYS A 42 -19.48 0.18 0.83
CA LYS A 42 -18.23 0.92 0.94
C LYS A 42 -17.08 -0.06 1.14
N VAL A 43 -16.28 -0.22 0.10
CA VAL A 43 -15.07 -1.04 0.10
C VAL A 43 -13.87 -0.20 0.55
N ARG A 44 -13.00 -0.76 1.38
CA ARG A 44 -11.72 -0.14 1.74
C ARG A 44 -10.57 -1.06 1.34
N ALA A 45 -9.66 -0.55 0.53
CA ALA A 45 -8.38 -1.21 0.27
C ALA A 45 -7.42 -0.89 1.42
N VAL A 46 -6.80 -1.92 1.98
CA VAL A 46 -5.78 -1.83 3.03
C VAL A 46 -4.49 -2.42 2.48
N PHE A 47 -3.39 -1.69 2.62
CA PHE A 47 -2.06 -2.15 2.26
C PHE A 47 -1.30 -2.55 3.53
N ASP A 48 -0.81 -3.79 3.59
CA ASP A 48 -0.08 -4.29 4.75
C ASP A 48 1.40 -3.90 4.69
N ALA A 49 1.75 -2.77 5.30
CA ALA A 49 3.12 -2.30 5.44
C ALA A 49 3.94 -3.03 6.53
N SER A 50 3.30 -3.91 7.31
CA SER A 50 3.96 -4.72 8.34
C SER A 50 4.40 -6.09 7.82
N ALA A 51 3.92 -6.50 6.64
CA ALA A 51 4.36 -7.72 5.99
C ALA A 51 5.88 -7.69 5.77
N LYS A 52 6.55 -8.73 6.28
CA LYS A 52 8.00 -8.89 6.12
C LYS A 52 8.32 -9.37 4.72
N SER A 53 9.34 -8.77 4.12
CA SER A 53 9.92 -9.25 2.85
C SER A 53 10.83 -10.46 3.07
N SER A 54 11.46 -10.95 1.99
CA SER A 54 12.43 -12.05 2.04
C SER A 54 13.65 -11.75 2.93
N THR A 55 13.93 -10.48 3.24
CA THR A 55 14.99 -10.08 4.17
C THR A 55 14.55 -10.10 5.64
N GLY A 56 13.26 -10.33 5.92
CA GLY A 56 12.70 -10.28 7.28
C GLY A 56 12.37 -8.87 7.77
N ILE A 57 12.59 -7.84 6.93
CA ILE A 57 12.31 -6.43 7.22
C ILE A 57 10.98 -6.03 6.55
N SER A 58 10.15 -5.26 7.26
CA SER A 58 8.89 -4.68 6.75
C SER A 58 9.08 -3.22 6.30
N PHE A 59 8.13 -2.69 5.52
CA PHE A 59 8.20 -1.29 5.08
C PHE A 59 8.21 -0.32 6.26
N ASN A 60 7.38 -0.59 7.28
CA ASN A 60 7.32 0.22 8.49
C ASN A 60 8.65 0.30 9.25
N ASP A 61 9.48 -0.75 9.20
CA ASP A 61 10.79 -0.77 9.86
C ASP A 61 11.81 0.17 9.18
N THR A 62 11.56 0.54 7.92
CA THR A 62 12.45 1.40 7.13
C THR A 62 12.07 2.88 7.15
N LEU A 63 10.88 3.20 7.68
CA LEU A 63 10.41 4.57 7.79
C LEU A 63 10.99 5.25 9.03
N LEU A 64 11.30 6.54 8.90
CA LEU A 64 11.68 7.36 10.05
C LEU A 64 10.48 7.52 11.00
N VAL A 65 10.74 7.38 12.29
CA VAL A 65 9.74 7.63 13.33
C VAL A 65 9.38 9.11 13.32
N GLY A 66 8.09 9.42 13.17
CA GLY A 66 7.58 10.78 13.25
C GLY A 66 7.71 11.36 14.67
N PRO A 67 7.54 12.69 14.83
CA PRO A 67 7.54 13.32 16.14
C PRO A 67 6.45 12.75 17.05
N THR A 68 6.77 12.56 18.34
CA THR A 68 5.79 12.11 19.34
C THR A 68 4.74 13.19 19.54
N VAL A 69 3.47 12.83 19.41
CA VAL A 69 2.34 13.72 19.67
C VAL A 69 1.99 13.63 21.15
N ASP A 70 2.74 14.33 22.00
CA ASP A 70 2.35 14.49 23.40
C ASP A 70 1.27 15.59 23.47
N SER A 71 0.10 15.25 24.00
CA SER A 71 -1.02 16.17 24.25
C SER A 71 -1.05 16.64 25.69
#